data_AF-A0A1V5N9I2-F1
#
_entry.id   AF-A0A1V5N9I2-F1
#
_cell.length_a   1.000
_cell.length_b   1.000
_cell.length_c   1.000
_cell.angle_alpha   90.00
_cell.angle_beta   90.00
_cell.angle_gamma   90.00
#
_symmetry.space_group_name_H-M   'P 1'
#
loop_
_entity.id
_entity.type
_entity.pdbx_description
1 polymer ?
#
loop_
_entity_poly.entity_id
_entity_poly.type
_entity_poly.pdbx_seq_one_letter_code
_entity_poly.pdbx_strand_id
1 'polypeptide(L)'
;MTEDAKKQDQLLETTDCLEAIGTIKSCKNLFFFVCLICLIVLQASFWLLVTNHIDLNSEEPNESKIDQAIKTIFMGAASPNSVDSNDPNAKPADPNINWQKYSAKLAEAKLSFTKIGWAIRICNYLLIISSVIYAMSLLFGMMVSLVGKLGGISHITKAFFISLLFIVVLMPWQTLFRSVGIGTIFKPIELLSNWQVYPDANIFSKAFFYLRFVGLPVVSILLLLWAQLKSMKWSKNTLKRLGIVA
;
A
#
# COMPACT_ATOMS: atom_id res chain seq x y z
N MET A 1 -49.69 -22.32 -13.86
CA MET A 1 -48.76 -22.33 -12.71
C MET A 1 -49.51 -21.79 -11.51
N THR A 2 -49.68 -22.61 -10.48
CA THR A 2 -50.32 -22.25 -9.20
C THR A 2 -49.49 -21.19 -8.47
N GLU A 3 -50.14 -20.29 -7.73
CA GLU A 3 -49.44 -19.22 -6.98
C GLU A 3 -48.34 -19.74 -6.04
N ASP A 4 -48.51 -20.96 -5.52
CA ASP A 4 -47.56 -21.59 -4.60
C ASP A 4 -46.23 -21.94 -5.26
N ALA A 5 -46.25 -22.33 -6.55
CA ALA A 5 -45.03 -22.59 -7.32
C ALA A 5 -44.21 -21.29 -7.48
N LYS A 6 -44.86 -20.16 -7.76
CA LYS A 6 -44.19 -18.85 -7.86
C LYS A 6 -43.59 -18.39 -6.53
N LYS A 7 -44.24 -18.69 -5.40
CA LYS A 7 -43.71 -18.36 -4.06
C LYS A 7 -42.49 -19.22 -3.71
N GLN A 8 -42.50 -20.51 -4.05
CA GLN A 8 -41.35 -21.38 -3.86
C GLN A 8 -40.14 -20.96 -4.70
N ASP A 9 -40.35 -20.65 -5.98
CA ASP A 9 -39.29 -20.15 -6.87
C ASP A 9 -38.68 -18.85 -6.32
N GLN A 10 -39.52 -17.92 -5.85
CA GLN A 10 -39.05 -16.66 -5.27
C GLN A 10 -38.24 -16.86 -3.96
N LEU A 11 -38.60 -17.85 -3.13
CA LEU A 11 -37.85 -18.19 -1.91
C LEU A 11 -36.49 -18.82 -2.24
N LEU A 12 -36.43 -19.67 -3.27
CA LEU A 12 -35.21 -20.29 -3.74
C LEU A 12 -34.25 -19.23 -4.31
N GLU A 13 -34.74 -18.37 -5.21
CA GLU A 13 -33.97 -17.24 -5.77
C GLU A 13 -33.45 -16.29 -4.69
N THR A 14 -34.25 -16.03 -3.66
CA THR A 14 -33.83 -15.20 -2.53
C THR A 14 -32.71 -15.88 -1.74
N THR A 15 -32.80 -17.19 -1.52
CA THR A 15 -31.78 -17.96 -0.79
C THR A 15 -30.44 -17.96 -1.52
N ASP A 16 -30.43 -18.21 -2.83
CA ASP A 16 -29.21 -18.17 -3.65
C ASP A 16 -28.58 -16.78 -3.66
N CYS A 17 -29.40 -15.72 -3.73
CA CYS A 17 -28.93 -14.34 -3.63
C CYS A 17 -28.27 -14.06 -2.27
N LEU A 18 -28.73 -14.68 -1.18
CA LEU A 18 -28.15 -14.51 0.15
C LEU A 18 -26.79 -15.17 0.30
N GLU A 19 -26.67 -16.39 -0.21
CA GLU A 19 -25.40 -17.10 -0.23
C GLU A 19 -24.36 -16.34 -1.06
N ALA A 20 -24.77 -15.80 -2.22
CA ALA A 20 -23.95 -14.95 -3.05
C ALA A 20 -23.49 -13.67 -2.31
N ILE A 21 -24.39 -13.00 -1.57
CA ILE A 21 -24.04 -11.82 -0.76
C ILE A 21 -23.03 -12.18 0.34
N GLY A 22 -23.20 -13.33 1.00
CA GLY A 22 -22.28 -13.82 2.02
C GLY A 22 -20.86 -13.96 1.46
N THR A 23 -20.74 -14.60 0.31
CA THR A 23 -19.47 -14.80 -0.40
C THR A 23 -18.85 -13.48 -0.85
N ILE A 24 -19.65 -12.59 -1.45
CA ILE A 24 -19.21 -11.24 -1.87
C ILE A 24 -18.71 -10.42 -0.68
N LYS A 25 -19.36 -10.53 0.49
CA LYS A 25 -18.98 -9.81 1.70
C LYS A 25 -17.62 -10.27 2.24
N SER A 26 -17.35 -11.57 2.23
CA SER A 26 -16.06 -12.11 2.63
C SER A 26 -14.97 -11.65 1.65
N CYS A 27 -15.21 -11.84 0.35
CA CYS A 27 -14.31 -11.47 -0.73
C CYS A 27 -13.90 -9.99 -0.69
N LYS A 28 -14.87 -9.07 -0.64
CA LYS A 28 -14.57 -7.63 -0.60
C LYS A 28 -13.81 -7.21 0.65
N ASN A 29 -14.06 -7.86 1.80
CA ASN A 29 -13.37 -7.54 3.05
C ASN A 29 -11.91 -7.98 3.00
N LEU A 30 -11.63 -9.14 2.43
CA LEU A 30 -10.26 -9.61 2.20
C LEU A 30 -9.48 -8.62 1.33
N PHE A 31 -10.01 -8.25 0.15
CA PHE A 31 -9.32 -7.31 -0.74
C PHE A 31 -9.21 -5.90 -0.15
N PHE A 32 -10.18 -5.47 0.66
CA PHE A 32 -10.06 -4.24 1.44
C PHE A 32 -8.86 -4.28 2.38
N PHE A 33 -8.67 -5.35 3.16
CA PHE A 33 -7.53 -5.47 4.07
C PHE A 33 -6.21 -5.54 3.33
N VAL A 34 -6.16 -6.27 2.22
CA VAL A 34 -4.96 -6.33 1.37
C VAL A 34 -4.58 -4.94 0.87
N CYS A 35 -5.52 -4.18 0.30
CA CYS A 35 -5.29 -2.79 -0.11
C CYS A 35 -4.83 -1.91 1.05
N LEU A 36 -5.47 -2.03 2.22
CA LEU A 36 -5.14 -1.22 3.39
C LEU A 36 -3.72 -1.51 3.89
N ILE A 37 -3.33 -2.79 3.98
CA ILE A 37 -1.98 -3.20 4.40
C ILE A 37 -0.95 -2.67 3.41
N CYS A 38 -1.19 -2.79 2.10
CA CYS A 38 -0.27 -2.25 1.10
C CYS A 38 -0.10 -0.73 1.22
N LEU A 39 -1.18 0.03 1.43
CA LEU A 39 -1.08 1.49 1.65
C LEU A 39 -0.29 1.83 2.91
N ILE A 40 -0.49 1.08 4.00
CA ILE A 40 0.25 1.26 5.25
C ILE A 40 1.73 0.95 5.06
N VAL A 41 2.08 -0.13 4.35
CA VAL A 41 3.46 -0.50 4.05
C VAL A 41 4.14 0.55 3.18
N LEU A 42 3.45 1.10 2.18
CA LEU A 42 3.97 2.20 1.36
C LEU A 42 4.22 3.46 2.20
N GLN A 43 3.29 3.80 3.09
CA GLN A 43 3.44 4.95 4.00
C GLN A 43 4.58 4.73 5.00
N ALA A 44 4.70 3.54 5.58
CA ALA A 44 5.80 3.17 6.46
C ALA A 44 7.15 3.24 5.74
N SER A 45 7.22 2.79 4.48
CA SER A 45 8.42 2.87 3.65
C SER A 45 8.88 4.31 3.43
N PHE A 46 7.93 5.25 3.22
CA PHE A 46 8.23 6.67 3.14
C PHE A 46 8.79 7.21 4.46
N TRP A 47 8.15 6.92 5.59
CA TRP A 47 8.62 7.39 6.90
C TRP A 47 9.99 6.82 7.27
N LEU A 48 10.28 5.56 6.95
CA LEU A 48 11.59 4.95 7.17
C LEU A 48 12.72 5.68 6.42
N LEU A 49 12.42 6.21 5.22
CA LEU A 49 13.37 7.04 4.49
C LEU A 49 13.60 8.39 5.19
N VAL A 50 12.52 9.04 5.63
CA VAL A 50 12.59 10.35 6.30
C VAL A 50 13.34 10.26 7.64
N THR A 51 13.23 9.15 8.38
CA THR A 51 13.93 8.96 9.66
C THR A 51 15.41 8.55 9.50
N ASN A 52 15.96 8.56 8.28
CA ASN A 52 17.34 8.13 7.98
C ASN A 52 17.67 6.72 8.50
N HIS A 53 16.69 5.82 8.59
CA HIS A 53 16.90 4.41 8.99
C HIS A 53 17.31 3.50 7.82
N ILE A 54 17.59 4.09 6.65
CA ILE A 54 17.97 3.38 5.43
C ILE A 54 19.44 3.67 5.13
N ASP A 55 20.24 2.60 5.05
CA ASP A 55 21.58 2.69 4.46
C ASP A 55 21.46 2.83 2.95
N LEU A 56 21.74 4.03 2.45
CA LEU A 56 21.87 4.31 1.02
C LEU A 56 23.14 3.68 0.41
N ASN A 57 23.99 3.06 1.23
CA ASN A 57 25.22 2.39 0.82
C ASN A 57 25.03 0.91 0.40
N SER A 58 23.79 0.41 0.35
CA SER A 58 23.54 -0.91 -0.24
C SER A 58 23.60 -0.80 -1.76
N GLU A 59 24.75 -1.16 -2.34
CA GLU A 59 24.96 -1.40 -3.77
C GLU A 59 23.72 -2.03 -4.40
N GLU A 60 23.24 -1.43 -5.49
CA GLU A 60 22.28 -2.06 -6.37
C GLU A 60 22.86 -3.39 -6.89
N PRO A 61 22.13 -4.51 -6.83
CA PRO A 61 22.55 -5.70 -7.54
C PRO A 61 22.28 -5.45 -9.03
N ASN A 62 23.36 -5.22 -9.78
CA ASN A 62 23.46 -5.19 -11.26
C ASN A 62 23.16 -3.86 -11.99
N GLU A 63 23.91 -2.79 -11.68
CA GLU A 63 24.42 -1.93 -12.75
C GLU A 63 25.95 -1.75 -12.61
N SER A 64 26.65 -2.35 -13.58
CA SER A 64 28.05 -2.14 -14.00
C SER A 64 29.25 -2.58 -13.13
N LYS A 65 29.36 -3.91 -12.92
CA LYS A 65 30.70 -4.56 -12.88
C LYS A 65 31.57 -4.25 -14.12
N ILE A 66 30.94 -3.78 -15.20
CA ILE A 66 31.59 -3.34 -16.44
C ILE A 66 32.26 -1.96 -16.29
N ASP A 67 31.68 -1.01 -15.54
CA ASP A 67 32.31 0.32 -15.36
C ASP A 67 33.42 0.29 -14.31
N GLN A 68 33.29 -0.56 -13.29
CA GLN A 68 34.37 -0.78 -12.32
C GLN A 68 35.61 -1.39 -13.00
N ALA A 69 35.42 -2.35 -13.92
CA ALA A 69 36.51 -2.93 -14.70
C ALA A 69 37.23 -1.90 -15.60
N ILE A 70 36.50 -0.96 -16.20
CA ILE A 70 37.07 0.12 -17.02
C ILE A 70 37.88 1.11 -16.15
N LYS A 71 37.41 1.37 -14.92
CA LYS A 71 38.10 2.30 -14.00
C LYS A 71 39.36 1.69 -13.38
N THR A 72 39.40 0.38 -13.16
CA THR A 72 40.58 -0.33 -12.64
C THR A 72 41.70 -0.46 -13.69
N ILE A 73 41.39 -0.42 -14.99
CA ILE A 73 42.40 -0.45 -16.07
C ILE A 73 43.13 0.90 -16.21
N PHE A 74 42.50 2.03 -15.83
CA PHE A 74 43.02 3.38 -16.11
C PHE A 74 43.71 4.11 -14.94
N MET A 75 43.77 3.54 -13.72
CA MET A 75 44.38 4.24 -12.57
C MET A 75 45.18 3.31 -11.64
N GLY A 76 46.05 2.47 -12.21
CA GLY A 76 47.00 1.66 -11.44
C GLY A 76 48.38 2.32 -11.32
N ALA A 77 48.66 3.00 -10.20
CA ALA A 77 50.01 3.10 -9.63
C ALA A 77 50.01 3.64 -8.19
N ALA A 78 50.74 2.92 -7.32
CA ALA A 78 51.29 3.29 -6.01
C ALA A 78 50.44 3.10 -4.72
N SER A 79 50.75 1.98 -4.04
CA SER A 79 50.83 1.81 -2.56
C SER A 79 52.16 2.47 -2.06
N PRO A 80 52.52 2.65 -0.74
CA PRO A 80 52.11 1.83 0.42
C PRO A 80 52.06 2.46 1.86
N ASN A 81 51.69 1.59 2.82
CA ASN A 81 52.14 1.47 4.23
C ASN A 81 51.30 1.94 5.46
N SER A 82 50.86 0.91 6.23
CA SER A 82 51.00 0.65 7.69
C SER A 82 50.48 1.61 8.78
N VAL A 83 49.76 1.08 9.79
CA VAL A 83 50.25 0.80 11.17
C VAL A 83 49.07 0.49 12.14
N ASP A 84 49.30 -0.57 12.94
CA ASP A 84 48.57 -1.07 14.13
C ASP A 84 48.39 -0.03 15.26
N SER A 85 47.33 -0.14 16.07
CA SER A 85 47.35 0.22 17.51
C SER A 85 46.10 -0.30 18.24
N ASN A 86 46.33 -1.31 19.09
CA ASN A 86 45.43 -1.74 20.17
C ASN A 86 45.61 -0.81 21.39
N ASP A 87 44.54 -0.47 22.11
CA ASP A 87 44.62 -0.01 23.51
C ASP A 87 43.51 -0.66 24.37
N PRO A 88 43.87 -1.39 25.45
CA PRO A 88 42.94 -2.07 26.34
C PRO A 88 42.56 -1.19 27.54
N ASN A 89 41.33 -0.71 27.60
CA ASN A 89 40.79 -0.16 28.85
C ASN A 89 39.28 -0.39 29.00
N ALA A 90 38.92 -1.61 29.40
CA ALA A 90 37.55 -1.98 29.74
C ALA A 90 37.31 -1.76 31.25
N LYS A 91 36.40 -0.84 31.58
CA LYS A 91 35.79 -0.66 32.91
C LYS A 91 34.30 -1.05 32.87
N PRO A 92 33.70 -1.44 34.01
CA PRO A 92 32.72 -2.51 34.12
C PRO A 92 31.31 -2.12 33.70
N ALA A 93 30.56 -3.13 33.24
CA ALA A 93 29.23 -3.04 32.67
C ALA A 93 28.16 -2.61 33.69
N ASP A 94 27.52 -1.47 33.39
CA ASP A 94 26.32 -0.96 34.04
C ASP A 94 25.09 -1.79 33.58
N PRO A 95 24.22 -2.31 34.47
CA PRO A 95 23.09 -3.17 34.09
C PRO A 95 22.01 -2.48 33.23
N ASN A 96 22.11 -1.17 32.98
CA ASN A 96 21.23 -0.40 32.09
C ASN A 96 21.59 -0.50 30.59
N ILE A 97 22.70 -1.16 30.25
CA ILE A 97 23.19 -1.31 28.86
C ILE A 97 22.25 -2.15 27.98
N ASN A 98 21.44 -3.05 28.56
CA ASN A 98 20.63 -3.96 27.75
C ASN A 98 19.53 -3.24 26.95
N TRP A 99 18.79 -2.28 27.53
CA TRP A 99 17.73 -1.57 26.81
C TRP A 99 18.29 -0.66 25.71
N GLN A 100 19.41 0.01 25.97
CA GLN A 100 20.13 0.79 24.96
C GLN A 100 20.71 -0.08 23.85
N LYS A 101 21.16 -1.30 24.18
CA LYS A 101 21.64 -2.27 23.19
C LYS A 101 20.51 -2.78 22.30
N TYR A 102 19.31 -3.03 22.82
CA TYR A 102 18.15 -3.39 21.99
C TYR A 102 17.64 -2.23 21.13
N SER A 103 17.60 -1.00 21.67
CA SER A 103 17.22 0.19 20.90
C SER A 103 18.27 0.57 19.85
N ALA A 104 19.57 0.40 20.17
CA ALA A 104 20.67 0.58 19.23
C ALA A 104 20.65 -0.53 18.16
N LYS A 105 20.32 -1.78 18.50
CA LYS A 105 20.16 -2.87 17.50
C LYS A 105 18.93 -2.70 16.61
N LEU A 106 17.88 -2.05 17.10
CA LEU A 106 16.69 -1.66 16.33
C LEU A 106 16.97 -0.43 15.44
N ALA A 107 17.80 0.51 15.91
CA ALA A 107 18.28 1.66 15.14
C ALA A 107 19.39 1.29 14.12
N GLU A 108 20.19 0.27 14.41
CA GLU A 108 21.21 -0.34 13.54
C GLU A 108 20.67 -1.47 12.68
N ALA A 109 19.39 -1.86 12.84
CA ALA A 109 18.70 -2.67 11.83
C ALA A 109 18.42 -1.80 10.60
N LYS A 110 19.50 -1.26 10.02
CA LYS A 110 19.51 -0.49 8.81
C LYS A 110 18.96 -1.39 7.71
N LEU A 111 17.73 -1.11 7.34
CA LEU A 111 17.06 -1.89 6.32
C LEU A 111 17.72 -1.54 4.99
N SER A 112 18.31 -2.54 4.35
CA SER A 112 18.87 -2.40 3.02
C SER A 112 17.81 -1.85 2.06
N PHE A 113 18.17 -0.78 1.34
CA PHE A 113 17.30 -0.13 0.34
C PHE A 113 16.76 -1.14 -0.68
N THR A 114 17.52 -2.20 -0.98
CA THR A 114 17.10 -3.29 -1.87
C THR A 114 15.85 -4.01 -1.36
N LYS A 115 15.74 -4.27 -0.05
CA LYS A 115 14.57 -4.94 0.54
C LYS A 115 13.33 -4.05 0.51
N ILE A 116 13.49 -2.77 0.82
CA ILE A 116 12.40 -1.78 0.77
C ILE A 116 11.94 -1.56 -0.67
N GLY A 117 12.87 -1.42 -1.61
CA GLY A 117 12.57 -1.28 -3.03
C GLY A 117 11.79 -2.48 -3.57
N TRP A 118 12.15 -3.69 -3.15
CA TRP A 118 11.41 -4.90 -3.52
C TRP A 118 10.00 -4.94 -2.89
N ALA A 119 9.88 -4.57 -1.61
CA ALA A 119 8.60 -4.50 -0.91
C ALA A 119 7.63 -3.49 -1.55
N ILE A 120 8.13 -2.29 -1.92
CA ILE A 120 7.33 -1.27 -2.63
C ILE A 120 6.83 -1.81 -3.97
N ARG A 121 7.70 -2.49 -4.74
CA ARG A 121 7.30 -3.08 -6.03
C ARG A 121 6.16 -4.08 -5.84
N ILE A 122 6.31 -5.06 -4.94
CA ILE A 122 5.24 -6.04 -4.66
C ILE A 122 3.97 -5.34 -4.22
N CYS A 123 4.06 -4.42 -3.26
CA CYS A 123 2.90 -3.71 -2.74
C CYS A 123 2.17 -2.98 -3.86
N ASN A 124 2.89 -2.31 -4.76
CA ASN A 124 2.28 -1.62 -5.90
C ASN A 124 1.53 -2.59 -6.84
N TYR A 125 2.12 -3.74 -7.19
CA TYR A 125 1.45 -4.74 -8.02
C TYR A 125 0.21 -5.31 -7.32
N LEU A 126 0.35 -5.70 -6.06
CA LEU A 126 -0.72 -6.29 -5.26
C LEU A 126 -1.87 -5.29 -5.05
N LEU A 127 -1.55 -4.02 -4.84
CA LEU A 127 -2.48 -2.93 -4.62
C LEU A 127 -3.33 -2.66 -5.87
N ILE A 128 -2.73 -2.62 -7.07
CA ILE A 128 -3.49 -2.47 -8.33
C ILE A 128 -4.46 -3.63 -8.49
N ILE A 129 -3.97 -4.88 -8.44
CA ILE A 129 -4.79 -6.08 -8.65
C ILE A 129 -5.92 -6.14 -7.63
N SER A 130 -5.60 -5.95 -6.35
CA SER A 130 -6.59 -6.00 -5.26
C SER A 130 -7.62 -4.88 -5.36
N SER A 131 -7.24 -3.68 -5.80
CA SER A 131 -8.17 -2.56 -5.99
C SER A 131 -9.21 -2.86 -7.08
N VAL A 132 -8.78 -3.46 -8.19
CA VAL A 132 -9.67 -3.83 -9.30
C VAL A 132 -10.63 -4.93 -8.85
N ILE A 133 -10.12 -5.98 -8.20
CA ILE A 133 -10.98 -7.07 -7.70
C ILE A 133 -11.94 -6.56 -6.63
N TYR A 134 -11.51 -5.63 -5.77
CA TYR A 134 -12.38 -4.98 -4.79
C TYR A 134 -13.53 -4.21 -5.46
N ALA A 135 -13.25 -3.40 -6.47
CA ALA A 135 -14.28 -2.68 -7.21
C ALA A 135 -15.24 -3.62 -7.96
N MET A 136 -14.70 -4.68 -8.58
CA MET A 136 -15.51 -5.72 -9.22
C MET A 136 -16.41 -6.44 -8.20
N SER A 137 -15.91 -6.73 -7.00
CA SER A 137 -16.71 -7.34 -5.93
C SER A 137 -17.88 -6.44 -5.51
N LEU A 138 -17.69 -5.12 -5.46
CA LEU A 138 -18.76 -4.16 -5.20
C LEU A 138 -19.76 -4.06 -6.36
N LEU A 139 -19.29 -4.15 -7.60
CA LEU A 139 -20.15 -4.20 -8.79
C LEU A 139 -21.04 -5.45 -8.77
N PHE A 140 -20.48 -6.63 -8.51
CA PHE A 140 -21.26 -7.86 -8.38
C PHE A 140 -22.25 -7.78 -7.22
N GLY A 141 -21.83 -7.24 -6.06
CA GLY A 141 -22.75 -6.99 -4.94
C GLY A 141 -23.90 -6.06 -5.31
N MET A 142 -23.63 -5.03 -6.13
CA MET A 142 -24.65 -4.13 -6.64
C MET A 142 -25.62 -4.85 -7.58
N MET A 143 -25.11 -5.67 -8.52
CA MET A 143 -25.93 -6.45 -9.45
C MET A 143 -26.82 -7.46 -8.72
N VAL A 144 -26.26 -8.23 -7.79
CA VAL A 144 -27.03 -9.16 -6.95
C VAL A 144 -28.10 -8.42 -6.15
N SER A 145 -27.79 -7.22 -5.63
CA SER A 145 -28.78 -6.41 -4.91
C SER A 145 -29.93 -5.93 -5.80
N LEU A 146 -29.64 -5.61 -7.07
CA LEU A 146 -30.66 -5.18 -8.04
C LEU A 146 -31.57 -6.34 -8.43
N VAL A 147 -30.99 -7.52 -8.72
CA VAL A 147 -31.73 -8.73 -9.11
C VAL A 147 -32.58 -9.24 -7.94
N GLY A 148 -31.98 -9.38 -6.75
CA GLY A 148 -32.69 -9.85 -5.56
C GLY A 148 -33.62 -8.82 -4.92
N LYS A 149 -33.72 -7.60 -5.47
CA LYS A 149 -34.49 -6.46 -4.90
C LYS A 149 -34.15 -6.19 -3.43
N LEU A 150 -32.89 -6.44 -3.09
CA LEU A 150 -32.37 -6.35 -1.73
C LEU A 150 -32.17 -4.86 -1.44
N GLY A 151 -32.82 -4.35 -0.39
CA GLY A 151 -32.76 -2.92 -0.05
C GLY A 151 -31.34 -2.44 0.23
N GLY A 152 -31.13 -1.13 0.22
CA GLY A 152 -29.82 -0.52 0.45
C GLY A 152 -29.01 -0.24 -0.82
N ILE A 153 -29.62 -0.35 -2.01
CA ILE A 153 -29.01 -0.08 -3.32
C ILE A 153 -28.25 1.26 -3.34
N SER A 154 -28.84 2.34 -2.79
CA SER A 154 -28.19 3.66 -2.72
C SER A 154 -26.83 3.63 -2.01
N HIS A 155 -26.66 2.80 -0.97
CA HIS A 155 -25.40 2.71 -0.24
C HIS A 155 -24.35 1.93 -1.00
N ILE A 156 -24.71 0.82 -1.66
CA ILE A 156 -23.76 0.04 -2.45
C ILE A 156 -23.35 0.75 -3.73
N THR A 157 -24.27 1.45 -4.40
CA THR A 157 -23.93 2.30 -5.56
C THR A 157 -22.95 3.39 -5.16
N LYS A 158 -23.17 4.09 -4.03
CA LYS A 158 -22.20 5.08 -3.51
C LYS A 158 -20.85 4.44 -3.18
N ALA A 159 -20.84 3.26 -2.56
CA ALA A 159 -19.60 2.54 -2.25
C ALA A 159 -18.83 2.17 -3.52
N PHE A 160 -19.53 1.71 -4.56
CA PHE A 160 -18.96 1.39 -5.86
C PHE A 160 -18.32 2.62 -6.52
N PHE A 161 -19.02 3.75 -6.61
CA PHE A 161 -18.44 4.97 -7.18
C PHE A 161 -17.23 5.48 -6.40
N ILE A 162 -17.25 5.41 -5.06
CA ILE A 162 -16.08 5.77 -4.24
C ILE A 162 -14.92 4.79 -4.51
N SER A 163 -15.19 3.51 -4.72
CA SER A 163 -14.16 2.53 -5.08
C SER A 163 -13.54 2.77 -6.46
N LEU A 164 -14.32 3.28 -7.43
CA LEU A 164 -13.79 3.72 -8.72
C LEU A 164 -12.90 4.95 -8.56
N LEU A 165 -13.33 5.93 -7.76
CA LEU A 165 -12.51 7.11 -7.44
C LEU A 165 -11.21 6.71 -6.75
N PHE A 166 -11.25 5.72 -5.86
CA PHE A 166 -10.07 5.14 -5.23
C PHE A 166 -9.09 4.57 -6.28
N ILE A 167 -9.57 3.79 -7.26
CA ILE A 167 -8.73 3.28 -8.36
C ILE A 167 -8.11 4.44 -9.17
N VAL A 168 -8.89 5.48 -9.46
CA VAL A 168 -8.43 6.68 -10.18
C VAL A 168 -7.31 7.38 -9.42
N VAL A 169 -7.42 7.59 -8.10
CA VAL A 169 -6.37 8.24 -7.28
C VAL A 169 -5.13 7.35 -7.13
N LEU A 170 -5.33 6.04 -7.15
CA LEU A 170 -4.27 5.04 -7.00
C LEU A 170 -3.43 4.89 -8.27
N MET A 171 -4.02 5.08 -9.44
CA MET A 171 -3.37 4.97 -10.73
C MET A 171 -2.12 5.87 -10.83
N PRO A 172 -0.98 5.35 -11.32
CA PRO A 172 0.25 6.12 -11.47
C PRO A 172 0.17 6.99 -12.74
N TRP A 173 -0.57 8.10 -12.68
CA TRP A 173 -0.77 8.99 -13.84
C TRP A 173 0.53 9.51 -14.43
N GLN A 174 1.61 9.56 -13.64
CA GLN A 174 2.95 9.94 -14.11
C GLN A 174 3.50 9.02 -15.20
N THR A 175 3.16 7.73 -15.14
CA THR A 175 3.62 6.75 -16.14
C THR A 175 2.79 6.80 -17.41
N LEU A 176 1.51 7.18 -17.30
CA LEU A 176 0.57 7.27 -18.41
C LEU A 176 0.64 8.63 -19.11
N PHE A 177 0.83 9.69 -18.34
CA PHE A 177 0.89 11.07 -18.77
C PHE A 177 2.17 11.72 -18.20
N ARG A 178 3.17 11.88 -19.06
CA ARG A 178 4.52 12.39 -18.73
C ARG A 178 4.54 13.76 -18.00
N SER A 179 3.43 14.50 -18.01
CA SER A 179 3.28 15.83 -17.41
C SER A 179 2.54 15.83 -16.05
N VAL A 180 1.84 14.75 -15.70
CA VAL A 180 0.95 14.73 -14.53
C VAL A 180 1.65 14.08 -13.35
N GLY A 181 2.01 14.87 -12.34
CA GLY A 181 2.66 14.41 -11.10
C GLY A 181 1.75 13.69 -10.10
N ILE A 182 0.57 13.24 -10.50
CA ILE A 182 -0.48 12.73 -9.60
C ILE A 182 -0.48 11.20 -9.58
N GLY A 183 -0.64 10.59 -8.41
CA GLY A 183 -0.75 9.14 -8.24
C GLY A 183 -0.21 8.69 -6.90
N THR A 184 -0.91 7.75 -6.27
CA THR A 184 -0.50 7.17 -4.97
C THR A 184 0.65 6.19 -5.12
N ILE A 185 0.71 5.47 -6.25
CA ILE A 185 1.79 4.54 -6.55
C ILE A 185 3.03 5.30 -6.98
N PHE A 186 4.17 5.00 -6.35
CA PHE A 186 5.46 5.57 -6.69
C PHE A 186 6.53 4.48 -6.88
N LYS A 187 7.54 4.78 -7.70
CA LYS A 187 8.71 3.91 -7.88
C LYS A 187 9.76 4.22 -6.80
N PRO A 188 10.53 3.22 -6.33
CA PRO A 188 11.60 3.45 -5.35
C PRO A 188 12.64 4.49 -5.80
N ILE A 189 12.97 4.52 -7.09
CA ILE A 189 13.96 5.45 -7.66
C ILE A 189 13.48 6.91 -7.63
N GLU A 190 12.19 7.15 -7.85
CA GLU A 190 11.60 8.50 -7.83
C GLU A 190 11.57 9.07 -6.42
N LEU A 191 11.42 8.20 -5.42
CA LEU A 191 11.51 8.59 -4.02
C LEU A 191 12.94 9.00 -3.66
N LEU A 192 13.94 8.22 -4.09
CA LEU A 192 15.35 8.50 -3.81
C LEU A 192 15.85 9.75 -4.52
N SER A 193 15.55 9.91 -5.82
CA SER A 193 16.01 11.06 -6.61
C SER A 193 15.45 12.38 -6.06
N ASN A 194 14.17 12.40 -5.67
CA ASN A 194 13.56 13.59 -5.09
C ASN A 194 14.04 13.87 -3.66
N TRP A 195 14.41 12.83 -2.91
CA TRP A 195 15.00 12.98 -1.58
C TRP A 195 16.43 13.56 -1.63
N GLN A 196 17.23 13.18 -2.61
CA GLN A 196 18.58 13.73 -2.79
C GLN A 196 18.56 15.23 -3.14
N VAL A 197 17.56 15.68 -3.91
CA VAL A 197 17.38 17.09 -4.29
C VAL A 197 16.59 17.89 -3.23
N TYR A 198 16.04 17.20 -2.21
CA TYR A 198 15.25 17.81 -1.15
C TYR A 198 15.95 18.94 -0.35
N PRO A 199 17.25 18.86 0.00
CA PRO A 199 17.91 19.90 0.81
C PRO A 199 17.84 21.27 0.14
N ASP A 200 18.13 21.29 -1.16
CA ASP A 200 18.26 22.51 -1.98
C ASP A 200 16.93 22.94 -2.64
N ALA A 201 15.84 22.24 -2.38
CA ALA A 201 14.56 22.48 -3.02
C ALA A 201 13.78 23.68 -2.42
N ASN A 202 13.11 24.42 -3.31
CA ASN A 202 12.15 25.48 -2.96
C ASN A 202 11.01 24.96 -2.07
N ILE A 203 10.43 25.85 -1.25
CA ILE A 203 9.31 25.54 -0.33
C ILE A 203 8.13 24.90 -1.08
N PHE A 204 7.80 25.41 -2.27
CA PHE A 204 6.73 24.84 -3.11
C PHE A 204 7.04 23.40 -3.53
N SER A 205 8.27 23.11 -3.94
CA SER A 205 8.68 21.74 -4.30
C SER A 205 8.62 20.79 -3.11
N LYS A 206 9.02 21.27 -1.91
CA LYS A 206 8.89 20.53 -0.66
C LYS A 206 7.41 20.23 -0.34
N ALA A 207 6.52 21.22 -0.48
CA ALA A 207 5.09 21.02 -0.28
C ALA A 207 4.50 20.00 -1.28
N PHE A 208 4.83 20.09 -2.57
CA PHE A 208 4.39 19.13 -3.58
C PHE A 208 4.91 17.71 -3.32
N PHE A 209 6.14 17.57 -2.83
CA PHE A 209 6.72 16.29 -2.43
C PHE A 209 5.87 15.64 -1.32
N TYR A 210 5.64 16.33 -0.20
CA TYR A 210 4.82 15.78 0.89
C TYR A 210 3.35 15.55 0.49
N LEU A 211 2.77 16.45 -0.32
CA LEU A 211 1.41 16.27 -0.83
C LEU A 211 1.28 14.99 -1.65
N ARG A 212 2.29 14.66 -2.46
CA ARG A 212 2.29 13.45 -3.28
C ARG A 212 2.56 12.19 -2.48
N PHE A 213 3.60 12.19 -1.64
CA PHE A 213 4.05 10.98 -0.94
C PHE A 213 3.32 10.69 0.38
N VAL A 214 2.64 11.68 0.95
CA VAL A 214 1.85 11.52 2.19
C VAL A 214 0.39 11.87 1.93
N GLY A 215 0.12 12.99 1.27
CA GLY A 215 -1.24 13.45 1.02
C GLY A 215 -2.07 12.46 0.19
N LEU A 216 -1.57 12.05 -0.98
CA LEU A 216 -2.32 11.12 -1.85
C LEU A 216 -2.55 9.74 -1.23
N PRO A 217 -1.57 9.08 -0.58
CA PRO A 217 -1.83 7.85 0.16
C PRO A 217 -2.87 8.01 1.28
N VAL A 218 -2.82 9.11 2.03
CA VAL A 218 -3.83 9.40 3.08
C VAL A 218 -5.23 9.57 2.46
N VAL A 219 -5.34 10.29 1.34
CA VAL A 219 -6.61 10.42 0.61
C VAL A 219 -7.10 9.06 0.11
N SER A 220 -6.20 8.23 -0.42
CA SER A 220 -6.52 6.86 -0.85
C SER A 220 -7.03 5.99 0.30
N ILE A 221 -6.41 6.05 1.48
CA ILE A 221 -6.88 5.36 2.69
C ILE A 221 -8.28 5.88 3.09
N LEU A 222 -8.48 7.20 3.07
CA LEU A 222 -9.78 7.80 3.42
C LEU A 222 -10.89 7.35 2.46
N LEU A 223 -10.62 7.34 1.15
CA LEU A 223 -11.56 6.85 0.14
C LEU A 223 -11.87 5.36 0.33
N LEU A 224 -10.86 4.54 0.58
CA LEU A 224 -11.02 3.10 0.83
C LEU A 224 -11.88 2.85 2.07
N LEU A 225 -11.64 3.59 3.17
CA LEU A 225 -12.45 3.53 4.39
C LEU A 225 -13.88 4.00 4.15
N TRP A 226 -14.08 5.09 3.42
CA TRP A 226 -15.43 5.58 3.08
C TRP A 226 -16.20 4.60 2.21
N ALA A 227 -15.56 4.00 1.20
CA ALA A 227 -16.16 2.94 0.39
C ALA A 227 -16.59 1.76 1.27
N GLN A 228 -15.72 1.34 2.18
CA GLN A 228 -16.00 0.21 3.08
C GLN A 228 -17.11 0.52 4.09
N LEU A 229 -17.13 1.72 4.69
CA LEU A 229 -18.19 2.15 5.60
C LEU A 229 -19.57 2.17 4.91
N LYS A 230 -19.63 2.63 3.66
CA LYS A 230 -20.87 2.61 2.87
C LYS A 230 -21.28 1.19 2.50
N SER A 231 -20.32 0.34 2.13
CA SER A 231 -20.55 -1.10 1.88
C SER A 231 -21.05 -1.84 3.14
N MET A 232 -20.53 -1.51 4.32
CA MET A 232 -21.02 -2.05 5.59
C MET A 232 -22.46 -1.61 5.88
N LYS A 233 -22.81 -0.33 5.62
CA LYS A 233 -24.19 0.16 5.75
C LYS A 233 -25.14 -0.57 4.80
N TRP A 234 -24.72 -0.85 3.57
CA TRP A 234 -25.47 -1.71 2.66
C TRP A 234 -25.72 -3.09 3.27
N SER A 235 -24.68 -3.80 3.70
CA SER A 235 -24.82 -5.14 4.29
C SER A 235 -25.76 -5.14 5.49
N LYS A 236 -25.67 -4.15 6.38
CA LYS A 236 -26.58 -4.01 7.53
C LYS A 236 -28.03 -3.82 7.09
N ASN A 237 -28.28 -2.97 6.11
CA ASN A 237 -29.64 -2.72 5.61
C ASN A 237 -30.22 -3.92 4.87
N THR A 238 -29.38 -4.68 4.16
CA THR A 238 -29.78 -5.95 3.54
C THR A 238 -30.18 -6.96 4.63
N LEU A 239 -29.34 -7.18 5.65
CA LEU A 239 -29.66 -8.11 6.75
C LEU A 239 -30.91 -7.69 7.55
N LYS A 240 -31.11 -6.39 7.80
CA LYS A 240 -32.32 -5.88 8.47
C LYS A 240 -33.59 -6.19 7.69
N ARG A 241 -33.57 -6.03 6.36
CA ARG A 241 -34.72 -6.37 5.50
C ARG A 241 -35.03 -7.87 5.48
N LEU A 242 -34.05 -8.70 5.79
CA LEU A 242 -34.20 -10.15 5.78
C LEU A 242 -34.60 -10.71 7.15
N GLY A 243 -34.76 -9.86 8.18
CA GLY A 243 -35.12 -10.28 9.53
C GLY A 243 -34.01 -11.03 10.29
N ILE A 244 -32.82 -11.16 9.72
CA ILE A 244 -31.70 -11.93 10.30
C ILE A 244 -30.97 -11.12 11.39
N VAL A 245 -31.03 -9.77 11.33
CA VAL A 245 -30.44 -8.89 12.33
C VAL A 245 -31.43 -7.77 12.66
N ALA A 246 -31.83 -7.66 13.93
CA ALA A 246 -32.63 -6.56 14.46
C ALA A 246 -31.85 -5.23 14.46
#